data_AF-A0A0Q9Y7Z0-F1
#
_entry.id   AF-A0A0Q9Y7Z0-F1
#
_cell.length_a   1.000
_cell.length_b   1.000
_cell.length_c   1.000
_cell.angle_alpha   90.00
_cell.angle_beta   90.00
_cell.angle_gamma   90.00
#
_symmetry.space_group_name_H-M   'P 1'
#
loop_
_entity.id
_entity.type
_entity.pdbx_description
1 polymer ?
#
loop_
_entity_poly.entity_id
_entity_poly.type
_entity_poly.pdbx_seq_one_letter_code
_entity_poly.pdbx_strand_id
1 'polypeptide(L)'
;MDVTEGEDEDPEYIKIIGTSTIQLPSGLPMSSPIEITISYDKNGIVHTRAKDLFNDIDLGEMVIERQSNLTQQEFEVKKETLLSIEVE
;
A
#
# COMPACT_ATOMS: atom_id res chain seq x y z
N MET A 1 -5.77 0.06 9.66
CA MET A 1 -4.85 -0.99 9.18
C MET A 1 -3.75 -0.28 8.44
N ASP A 2 -2.53 -0.49 8.89
CA ASP A 2 -1.35 0.03 8.22
C ASP A 2 -0.63 -1.11 7.51
N VAL A 3 -0.16 -0.82 6.29
CA VAL A 3 0.70 -1.70 5.50
C VAL A 3 2.07 -1.06 5.46
N THR A 4 3.09 -1.81 5.87
CA THR A 4 4.47 -1.34 5.96
C THR A 4 5.38 -2.09 4.98
N GLU A 5 6.45 -1.43 4.54
CA GLU A 5 7.51 -2.00 3.71
C GLU A 5 8.87 -1.63 4.32
N GLY A 6 9.75 -2.62 4.47
CA GLY A 6 11.09 -2.46 5.05
C GLY A 6 11.75 -3.82 5.29
N GLU A 7 13.05 -3.81 5.55
CA GLU A 7 13.86 -5.00 5.86
C GLU A 7 14.04 -5.22 7.36
N ASP A 8 13.57 -4.27 8.18
CA ASP A 8 13.68 -4.29 9.64
C ASP A 8 12.36 -4.72 10.29
N GLU A 9 12.42 -5.19 11.53
CA GLU A 9 11.25 -5.51 12.36
C GLU A 9 10.81 -4.30 13.19
N ASP A 10 11.72 -3.36 13.47
CA ASP A 10 11.41 -2.15 14.23
C ASP A 10 10.54 -1.19 13.39
N PRO A 11 9.34 -0.82 13.87
CA PRO A 11 8.49 0.16 13.20
C PRO A 11 9.15 1.51 12.92
N GLU A 12 10.21 1.88 13.67
CA GLU A 12 10.97 3.11 13.47
C GLU A 12 11.85 3.05 12.21
N TYR A 13 12.21 1.85 11.74
CA TYR A 13 13.07 1.62 10.57
C TYR A 13 12.34 1.08 9.34
N ILE A 14 11.00 1.02 9.37
CA ILE A 14 10.16 0.64 8.23
C ILE A 14 9.26 1.80 7.79
N LYS A 15 8.79 1.76 6.55
CA LYS A 15 7.91 2.79 5.98
C LYS A 15 6.48 2.31 5.94
N ILE A 16 5.53 3.11 6.42
CA ILE A 16 4.11 2.92 6.11
C ILE A 16 3.89 3.29 4.64
N ILE A 17 3.44 2.31 3.85
CA ILE A 17 3.15 2.49 2.42
C ILE A 17 1.66 2.67 2.14
N GLY A 18 0.79 2.31 3.08
CA GLY A 18 -0.64 2.59 2.99
C GLY A 18 -1.34 2.48 4.34
N THR A 19 -2.37 3.30 4.51
CA THR A 19 -3.23 3.30 5.70
C THR A 19 -4.68 3.32 5.25
N SER A 20 -5.48 2.40 5.79
CA SER A 20 -6.91 2.35 5.54
C SER A 20 -7.70 1.94 6.79
N THR A 21 -8.93 2.42 6.87
CA THR A 21 -9.91 2.02 7.88
C THR A 21 -10.96 1.14 7.22
N ILE A 22 -11.17 -0.05 7.79
CA ILE A 22 -12.19 -0.98 7.31
C ILE A 22 -13.40 -0.87 8.24
N GLN A 23 -14.59 -0.77 7.65
CA GLN A 23 -15.83 -0.74 8.40
C GLN A 23 -16.32 -2.17 8.60
N LEU A 24 -16.47 -2.58 9.87
CA LEU A 24 -17.00 -3.90 10.20
C LEU A 24 -18.54 -3.90 10.12
N PRO A 25 -19.16 -5.00 9.67
CA PRO A 25 -20.60 -5.14 9.65
C PRO A 25 -21.16 -5.13 11.09
N SER A 26 -22.37 -4.58 11.24
CA SER A 26 -23.06 -4.60 12.53
C SER A 26 -23.42 -6.05 12.93
N GLY A 27 -23.29 -6.35 14.22
CA GLY A 27 -23.62 -7.68 14.74
C GLY A 27 -22.55 -8.75 14.54
N LEU A 28 -21.36 -8.38 14.06
CA LEU A 28 -20.22 -9.30 14.00
C LEU A 28 -19.84 -9.75 15.43
N PRO A 29 -19.86 -11.06 15.73
CA PRO A 29 -19.45 -11.56 17.03
C PRO A 29 -18.01 -11.16 17.36
N MET A 30 -17.72 -10.92 18.64
CA MET A 30 -16.34 -10.71 19.07
C MET A 30 -15.47 -11.91 18.67
N SER A 31 -14.22 -11.61 18.27
CA SER A 31 -13.25 -12.60 17.80
C SER A 31 -13.64 -13.31 16.50
N SER A 32 -14.59 -12.77 15.72
CA SER A 32 -14.83 -13.27 14.37
C SER A 32 -13.58 -13.09 13.50
N PRO A 33 -13.15 -14.13 12.77
CA PRO A 33 -11.94 -14.09 11.98
C PRO A 33 -12.08 -13.15 10.79
N ILE A 34 -11.15 -12.20 10.67
CA ILE A 34 -10.96 -11.37 9.49
C ILE A 34 -9.72 -11.88 8.74
N GLU A 35 -9.91 -12.28 7.49
CA GLU A 35 -8.82 -12.62 6.58
C GLU A 35 -8.29 -11.36 5.91
N ILE A 36 -6.98 -11.18 5.97
CA ILE A 36 -6.27 -10.12 5.25
C ILE A 36 -5.39 -10.79 4.19
N THR A 37 -5.64 -10.47 2.93
CA THR A 37 -4.82 -10.94 1.81
C THR A 37 -4.00 -9.77 1.26
N ILE A 38 -2.68 -9.91 1.28
CA ILE A 38 -1.74 -8.98 0.64
C ILE A 38 -1.15 -9.67 -0.58
N SER A 39 -1.24 -9.04 -1.75
CA SER A 39 -0.70 -9.56 -2.99
C SER A 39 -0.08 -8.46 -3.85
N TYR A 40 0.78 -8.87 -4.79
CA TYR A 40 1.39 -7.97 -5.77
C TYR A 40 0.90 -8.34 -7.15
N ASP A 41 0.59 -7.34 -7.97
CA ASP A 41 0.32 -7.55 -9.39
C ASP A 41 1.64 -7.56 -10.22
N LYS A 42 1.51 -7.71 -11.55
CA LYS A 42 2.66 -7.73 -12.47
C LYS A 42 3.44 -6.41 -12.53
N ASN A 43 2.82 -5.31 -12.11
CA ASN A 43 3.42 -3.99 -12.07
C ASN A 43 4.03 -3.66 -10.69
N GLY A 44 3.93 -4.59 -9.74
CA GLY A 44 4.38 -4.38 -8.36
C GLY A 44 3.46 -3.46 -7.55
N ILE A 45 2.21 -3.27 -7.98
CA ILE A 45 1.18 -2.61 -7.18
C ILE A 45 0.74 -3.57 -6.08
N VAL A 46 0.64 -3.05 -4.85
CA VAL A 46 0.21 -3.85 -3.69
C VAL A 46 -1.31 -3.79 -3.59
N HIS A 47 -1.93 -4.95 -3.52
CA HIS A 47 -3.35 -5.14 -3.29
C HIS A 47 -3.54 -5.73 -1.91
N THR A 48 -4.26 -5.01 -1.04
CA THR A 48 -4.61 -5.47 0.30
C THR A 48 -6.12 -5.58 0.41
N ARG A 49 -6.64 -6.80 0.58
CA ARG A 49 -8.08 -7.07 0.69
C ARG A 49 -8.42 -7.64 2.06
N ALA A 50 -9.53 -7.20 2.63
CA ALA A 50 -10.06 -7.72 3.88
C ALA A 50 -11.37 -8.46 3.66
N LYS A 51 -11.53 -9.60 4.31
CA LYS A 51 -12.74 -10.43 4.22
C LYS A 51 -13.16 -10.90 5.60
N ASP A 52 -14.43 -10.71 5.93
CA ASP A 52 -15.06 -11.35 7.08
C ASP A 52 -15.35 -12.81 6.75
N LEU A 53 -14.66 -13.73 7.42
CA LEU A 53 -14.84 -15.16 7.21
C LEU A 53 -16.07 -15.73 7.93
N PHE A 54 -16.61 -15.02 8.92
CA PHE A 54 -17.80 -15.48 9.66
C PHE A 54 -19.07 -15.32 8.81
N ASN A 55 -19.25 -14.16 8.18
CA ASN A 55 -20.40 -13.89 7.31
C ASN A 55 -20.11 -14.10 5.82
N ASP A 56 -18.86 -14.43 5.45
CA ASP A 56 -18.39 -14.53 4.05
C ASP A 56 -18.57 -13.21 3.25
N ILE A 57 -18.23 -12.08 3.88
CA ILE A 57 -18.43 -10.74 3.32
C ILE A 57 -17.09 -10.11 2.96
N ASP A 58 -16.98 -9.58 1.73
CA ASP A 58 -15.86 -8.72 1.34
C ASP A 58 -15.98 -7.36 2.03
N LEU A 59 -14.94 -7.00 2.80
CA LEU A 59 -14.89 -5.75 3.56
C LEU A 59 -14.16 -4.62 2.80
N GLY A 60 -13.69 -4.90 1.59
CA GLY A 60 -13.07 -3.95 0.69
C GLY A 60 -11.58 -4.22 0.44
N GLU A 61 -11.05 -3.39 -0.46
CA GLU A 61 -9.68 -3.46 -0.94
C GLU A 61 -9.03 -2.09 -0.88
N MET A 62 -7.76 -2.07 -0.48
CA MET A 62 -6.85 -0.95 -0.61
C MET A 62 -5.80 -1.29 -1.66
N VAL A 63 -5.67 -0.43 -2.66
CA VAL A 63 -4.64 -0.50 -3.69
C VAL A 63 -3.56 0.53 -3.36
N ILE A 64 -2.32 0.08 -3.23
CA ILE A 64 -1.17 0.93 -2.92
C ILE A 64 -0.24 0.93 -4.13
N GLU A 65 -0.21 2.06 -4.83
CA GLU A 65 0.83 2.34 -5.81
C GLU A 65 2.10 2.78 -5.09
N ARG A 66 3.24 2.20 -5.45
CA ARG A 66 4.53 2.57 -4.86
C ARG A 66 4.82 4.06 -5.09
N GLN A 67 4.75 4.85 -4.03
CA GLN A 67 5.11 6.28 -4.02
C GLN A 67 6.62 6.54 -4.20
N SER A 68 7.45 5.49 -4.31
CA SER A 68 8.88 5.64 -4.63
C SER A 68 9.14 5.98 -6.10
N ASN A 69 8.08 6.18 -6.90
CA ASN A 69 8.16 6.71 -8.26
C ASN A 69 8.16 8.24 -8.26
N LEU A 70 8.78 8.83 -9.27
CA LEU A 70 8.72 10.27 -9.50
C LEU A 70 7.27 10.67 -9.77
N THR A 71 6.79 11.71 -9.09
CA THR A 71 5.61 12.41 -9.56
C THR A 71 5.87 12.94 -10.97
N GLN A 72 4.80 13.20 -11.73
CA GLN A 72 4.94 13.72 -13.09
C GLN A 72 5.69 15.05 -13.12
N GLN A 73 5.55 15.88 -12.08
CA GLN A 73 6.33 17.11 -11.91
C GLN A 73 7.80 16.84 -11.61
N GLU A 74 8.12 15.92 -10.70
CA GLU A 74 9.52 15.57 -10.39
C GLU A 74 10.24 14.91 -11.57
N PHE A 75 9.50 14.16 -12.40
CA PHE A 75 10.01 13.58 -13.63
C PHE A 75 10.44 14.64 -14.63
N GLU A 76 9.58 15.62 -14.93
CA GLU A 76 9.93 16.69 -15.87
C GLU A 76 11.08 17.55 -15.36
N VAL A 77 11.11 17.89 -14.07
CA VAL A 77 12.23 18.64 -13.47
C VAL A 77 13.56 17.87 -13.59
N LYS A 78 13.56 16.56 -13.31
CA LYS A 78 14.78 15.73 -13.43
C LYS A 78 15.21 15.53 -14.87
N LYS A 79 14.26 15.44 -15.81
CA LYS A 79 14.53 15.36 -17.25
C LYS A 79 15.22 16.62 -17.77
N GLU A 80 14.71 17.80 -17.41
CA GLU A 80 15.35 19.08 -17.76
C GLU A 80 16.75 19.20 -17.11
N THR A 81 16.88 18.79 -15.85
CA THR A 81 18.18 18.78 -15.15
C THR A 81 19.20 17.91 -15.87
N LEU A 82 18.82 16.69 -16.28
CA LEU A 82 19.69 15.77 -17.04
C LEU A 82 20.13 16.35 -18.39
N LEU A 83 19.24 17.05 -19.10
CA LEU A 83 19.55 17.68 -20.38
C LEU A 83 20.48 18.89 -20.24
N SER A 84 20.53 19.52 -19.07
CA SER A 84 21.33 20.71 -18.78
C SER A 84 22.75 20.42 -18.29
N ILE A 85 23.11 19.14 -18.10
CA ILE A 85 24.45 18.74 -17.69
C ILE A 85 25.32 18.59 -18.94
N GLU A 86 26.23 19.54 -19.16
CA GLU A 86 27.30 19.38 -20.14
C GLU A 86 28.36 18.42 -19.58
N VAL A 87 28.68 17.38 -20.36
CA VAL A 87 29.76 16.45 -20.04
C VAL A 87 31.06 17.05 -20.57
N GLU A 88 31.99 17.37 -19.66
CA GLU A 88 33.34 17.86 -19.96
C GLU A 88 34.29 16.73 -20.36
#